data_AF-A0A9W7EHG5-F1
#
_entry.id   AF-A0A9W7EHG5-F1
#
_cell.length_a   1.000
_cell.length_b   1.000
_cell.length_c   1.000
_cell.angle_alpha   90.00
_cell.angle_beta   90.00
_cell.angle_gamma   90.00
#
_symmetry.space_group_name_H-M   'P 1'
#
loop_
_entity.id
_entity.type
_entity.pdbx_description
1 polymer ?
#
loop_
_entity_poly.entity_id
_entity_poly.type
_entity_poly.pdbx_seq_one_letter_code
_entity_poly.pdbx_strand_id
1 'polypeptide(L)'
;MSSVPLGKTAVSLFAGVGTVCLGSVVTLKTEDTSTFPHFTRSFEGESCYDLGTFNGRFKDMLLSFNPLLLSNTESSCRSKESEISSLKKRFEAGENLTFTEEDNTQLWRDQRIVSASIHPDTGDIIPMPFRMSGYVPFNGPISIAMMSSTSTWGLLGCNFLNQSQNAMINYFNRNASR
;
A
#
# COMPACT_ATOMS: atom_id res chain seq x y z
N MET A 1 -33.48 2.30 25.99
CA MET A 1 -32.36 1.83 25.14
C MET A 1 -31.21 2.79 25.37
N SER A 2 -30.08 2.30 25.89
CA SER A 2 -28.89 3.13 26.15
C SER A 2 -28.41 3.73 24.84
N SER A 3 -28.37 5.05 24.75
CA SER A 3 -27.88 5.75 23.55
C SER A 3 -26.40 5.38 23.38
N VAL A 4 -26.05 4.73 22.26
CA VAL A 4 -24.66 4.42 21.93
C VAL A 4 -23.89 5.75 21.97
N PRO A 5 -22.79 5.86 22.75
CA PRO A 5 -22.04 7.11 22.86
C PRO A 5 -21.26 7.35 21.56
N LEU A 6 -21.98 7.80 20.53
CA LEU A 6 -21.53 7.96 19.15
C LEU A 6 -20.20 8.71 19.06
N GLY A 7 -20.03 9.76 19.88
CA GLY A 7 -18.79 10.52 19.96
C GLY A 7 -17.60 9.71 20.46
N LYS A 8 -17.77 8.87 21.49
CA LYS A 8 -16.69 8.03 22.01
C LYS A 8 -16.35 6.90 21.04
N THR A 9 -17.37 6.33 20.41
CA THR A 9 -17.22 5.28 19.39
C THR A 9 -16.50 5.82 18.15
N ALA A 10 -16.90 6.98 17.62
CA ALA A 10 -16.22 7.61 16.50
C ALA A 10 -14.75 7.91 16.80
N VAL A 11 -14.45 8.50 17.98
CA VAL A 11 -13.07 8.79 18.40
C VAL A 11 -12.21 7.52 18.47
N SER A 12 -12.73 6.43 19.02
CA SER A 12 -11.99 5.16 19.11
C SER A 12 -11.66 4.56 17.74
N LEU A 13 -12.53 4.71 16.75
CA LEU A 13 -12.30 4.21 15.39
C LEU A 13 -11.33 5.08 14.62
N PHE A 14 -11.46 6.41 14.71
CA PHE A 14 -10.49 7.33 14.12
C PHE A 14 -9.10 7.10 14.72
N ALA A 15 -9.01 6.81 16.02
CA ALA A 15 -7.77 6.38 16.65
C ALA A 15 -7.24 5.09 16.02
N GLY A 16 -8.07 4.06 15.82
CA GLY A 16 -7.67 2.80 15.19
C GLY A 16 -7.16 2.95 13.75
N VAL A 17 -7.88 3.69 12.90
CA VAL A 17 -7.46 4.03 11.53
C VAL A 17 -6.14 4.81 11.57
N GLY A 18 -6.05 5.79 12.46
CA GLY A 18 -4.85 6.59 12.68
C GLY A 18 -3.65 5.75 13.11
N THR A 19 -3.84 4.76 13.99
CA THR A 19 -2.77 3.86 14.45
C THR A 19 -2.17 3.05 13.32
N VAL A 20 -2.98 2.54 12.39
CA VAL A 20 -2.46 1.76 11.25
C VAL A 20 -1.68 2.67 10.29
N CYS A 21 -2.23 3.83 9.96
CA CYS A 21 -1.56 4.82 9.12
C CYS A 21 -0.24 5.27 9.75
N LEU A 22 -0.25 5.65 11.03
CA LEU A 22 0.96 6.07 11.75
C LEU A 22 1.95 4.92 11.89
N GLY A 23 1.48 3.70 12.19
CA GLY A 23 2.31 2.51 12.30
C GLY A 23 3.11 2.26 11.03
N SER A 24 2.46 2.31 9.86
CA SER A 24 3.14 2.15 8.57
C SER A 24 4.21 3.23 8.30
N VAL A 25 3.96 4.47 8.71
CA VAL A 25 4.90 5.59 8.55
C VAL A 25 6.06 5.49 9.53
N VAL A 26 5.78 5.10 10.77
CA VAL A 26 6.81 4.88 11.80
C VAL A 26 7.71 3.74 11.35
N THR A 27 7.15 2.62 10.89
CA THR A 27 7.95 1.49 10.35
C THR A 27 8.94 1.97 9.29
N LEU A 28 8.52 2.79 8.31
CA LEU A 28 9.45 3.36 7.32
C LEU A 28 10.55 4.24 7.92
N LYS A 29 10.24 5.03 8.95
CA LYS A 29 11.18 5.99 9.54
C LYS A 29 12.15 5.34 10.54
N THR A 30 11.72 4.28 11.20
CA THR A 30 12.52 3.55 12.19
C THR A 30 13.34 2.42 11.57
N GLU A 31 13.15 2.14 10.29
CA GLU A 31 13.87 1.09 9.62
C GLU A 31 15.31 1.50 9.30
N ASP A 32 16.21 0.65 9.76
CA ASP A 32 17.62 0.72 9.40
C ASP A 32 17.80 0.16 8.00
N THR A 33 17.93 1.06 7.03
CA THR A 33 17.98 0.73 5.61
C THR A 33 19.25 0.00 5.20
N SER A 34 20.26 -0.05 6.10
CA SER A 34 21.47 -0.89 5.94
C SER A 34 21.16 -2.39 5.95
N THR A 35 20.00 -2.80 6.47
CA THR A 35 19.58 -4.21 6.53
C THR A 35 18.85 -4.68 5.28
N PHE A 36 18.57 -3.77 4.32
CA PHE A 36 17.91 -4.17 3.08
C PHE A 36 18.84 -5.06 2.26
N PRO A 37 18.31 -6.15 1.69
CA PRO A 37 19.10 -6.95 0.77
C PRO A 37 19.57 -6.05 -0.38
N HIS A 38 20.78 -6.31 -0.86
CA HIS A 38 21.25 -5.62 -2.07
C HIS A 38 20.27 -5.91 -3.21
N PHE A 39 19.96 -4.87 -3.94
CA PHE A 39 19.10 -4.93 -5.11
C PHE A 39 19.82 -5.76 -6.18
N THR A 40 19.39 -7.01 -6.34
CA THR A 40 20.09 -8.00 -7.18
C THR A 40 19.29 -8.37 -8.43
N ARG A 41 19.94 -9.14 -9.31
CA ARG A 41 19.36 -9.76 -10.52
C ARG A 41 18.11 -10.60 -10.25
N SER A 42 17.99 -11.18 -9.05
CA SER A 42 16.85 -12.00 -8.61
C SER A 42 15.74 -11.11 -8.07
N PHE A 43 15.13 -10.33 -8.94
CA PHE A 43 13.97 -9.48 -8.64
C PHE A 43 12.68 -10.25 -8.29
N GLU A 44 12.76 -11.56 -8.05
CA GLU A 44 11.61 -12.43 -7.73
C GLU A 44 10.94 -12.12 -6.39
N GLY A 45 11.55 -11.27 -5.54
CA GLY A 45 10.91 -10.76 -4.33
C GLY A 45 10.28 -9.39 -4.57
N GLU A 46 8.95 -9.30 -4.51
CA GLU A 46 8.20 -8.02 -4.50
C GLU A 46 8.47 -7.17 -3.24
N SER A 47 9.21 -7.73 -2.27
CA SER A 47 9.43 -7.17 -0.94
C SER A 47 10.90 -7.19 -0.53
N CYS A 48 11.31 -6.18 0.22
CA CYS A 48 12.62 -6.11 0.87
C CYS A 48 12.69 -6.96 2.16
N TYR A 49 11.62 -7.66 2.54
CA TYR A 49 11.60 -8.54 3.71
C TYR A 49 11.49 -10.01 3.34
N ASP A 50 11.98 -10.86 4.24
CA ASP A 50 11.78 -12.29 4.16
C ASP A 50 10.32 -12.68 4.48
N LEU A 51 9.54 -12.92 3.42
CA LEU A 51 8.15 -13.37 3.49
C LEU A 51 7.97 -14.79 4.05
N GLY A 52 9.05 -15.56 4.23
CA GLY A 52 9.03 -16.83 4.96
C GLY A 52 8.75 -16.64 6.45
N THR A 53 9.14 -15.50 7.01
CA THR A 53 8.93 -15.17 8.43
C THR A 53 7.64 -14.40 8.67
N PHE A 54 7.03 -14.59 9.86
CA PHE A 54 5.89 -13.79 10.28
C PHE A 54 6.21 -12.29 10.31
N ASN A 55 7.35 -11.92 10.90
CA ASN A 55 7.75 -10.51 11.01
C ASN A 55 7.97 -9.86 9.66
N GLY A 56 8.56 -10.57 8.68
CA GLY A 56 8.72 -10.05 7.33
C GLY A 56 7.38 -9.79 6.65
N ARG A 57 6.46 -10.76 6.69
CA ARG A 57 5.09 -10.58 6.16
C ARG A 57 4.33 -9.45 6.86
N PHE A 58 4.50 -9.31 8.18
CA PHE A 58 3.82 -8.27 8.94
C PHE A 58 4.33 -6.87 8.57
N LYS A 59 5.65 -6.69 8.44
CA LYS A 59 6.25 -5.44 7.99
C LYS A 59 5.83 -5.12 6.56
N ASP A 60 5.89 -6.09 5.67
CA ASP A 60 5.49 -5.94 4.28
C ASP A 60 4.03 -5.46 4.17
N MET A 61 3.11 -6.15 4.86
CA MET A 61 1.70 -5.79 4.95
C MET A 61 1.51 -4.37 5.49
N LEU A 62 2.18 -4.00 6.59
CA LEU A 62 2.09 -2.66 7.15
C LEU A 62 2.49 -1.59 6.14
N LEU A 63 3.53 -1.85 5.34
CA LEU A 63 4.02 -0.90 4.34
C LEU A 63 3.14 -0.83 3.10
N SER A 64 2.43 -1.90 2.74
CA SER A 64 1.40 -1.86 1.70
C SER A 64 0.27 -0.87 2.03
N PHE A 65 -0.05 -0.69 3.31
CA PHE A 65 -1.07 0.25 3.78
C PHE A 65 -0.56 1.68 4.02
N ASN A 66 0.65 2.02 3.58
CA ASN A 66 1.22 3.33 3.87
C ASN A 66 0.54 4.46 3.07
N PRO A 67 -0.17 5.40 3.74
CA PRO A 67 -0.91 6.45 3.05
C PRO A 67 0.00 7.47 2.36
N LEU A 68 1.28 7.57 2.72
CA LEU A 68 2.23 8.45 2.04
C LEU A 68 2.49 8.04 0.60
N LEU A 69 2.20 6.79 0.22
CA LEU A 69 2.31 6.35 -1.17
C LEU A 69 1.27 7.02 -2.08
N LEU A 70 0.18 7.54 -1.50
CA LEU A 70 -0.88 8.24 -2.24
C LEU A 70 -0.45 9.63 -2.73
N SER A 71 0.58 10.24 -2.15
CA SER A 71 1.05 11.56 -2.58
C SER A 71 1.84 11.54 -3.88
N ASN A 72 2.19 10.35 -4.39
CA ASN A 72 2.95 10.22 -5.63
C ASN A 72 2.06 10.46 -6.86
N THR A 73 2.54 11.34 -7.74
CA THR A 73 1.88 11.62 -9.02
C THR A 73 2.06 10.46 -9.99
N GLU A 74 1.13 10.35 -10.94
CA GLU A 74 1.19 9.37 -12.02
C GLU A 74 2.51 9.45 -12.81
N SER A 75 2.94 10.66 -13.14
CA SER A 75 4.21 10.91 -13.84
C SER A 75 5.43 10.40 -13.06
N SER A 76 5.45 10.59 -11.74
CA SER A 76 6.54 10.10 -10.89
C SER A 76 6.56 8.57 -10.85
N CYS A 77 5.39 7.94 -10.74
CA CYS A 77 5.28 6.47 -10.74
C CYS A 77 5.80 5.88 -12.06
N ARG A 78 5.43 6.47 -13.20
CA ARG A 78 5.89 6.04 -14.54
C ARG A 78 7.39 6.21 -14.73
N SER A 79 7.96 7.32 -14.26
CA SER A 79 9.40 7.55 -14.33
C SER A 79 10.17 6.46 -13.57
N LYS A 80 9.72 6.13 -12.35
CA LYS A 80 10.32 5.09 -11.51
C LYS A 80 10.16 3.69 -12.09
N GLU A 81 8.99 3.39 -12.66
CA GLU A 81 8.75 2.13 -13.38
C GLU A 81 9.74 1.94 -14.53
N SER A 82 9.94 2.98 -15.34
CA SER A 82 10.88 2.94 -16.47
C SER A 82 12.31 2.72 -15.99
N GLU A 83 12.73 3.41 -14.93
CA GLU A 83 14.06 3.25 -14.34
C GLU A 83 14.29 1.82 -13.84
N ILE A 84 13.37 1.29 -13.04
CA ILE A 84 13.45 -0.08 -12.51
C ILE A 84 13.44 -1.11 -13.65
N SER A 85 12.59 -0.91 -14.65
CA SER A 85 12.51 -1.80 -15.82
C SER A 85 13.81 -1.78 -16.63
N SER A 86 14.45 -0.62 -16.76
CA SER A 86 15.75 -0.51 -17.43
C SER A 86 16.86 -1.21 -16.64
N LEU A 87 16.86 -1.11 -15.31
CA LEU A 87 17.79 -1.79 -14.43
C LEU A 87 17.62 -3.31 -14.50
N LYS A 88 16.37 -3.80 -14.49
CA LYS A 88 16.05 -5.23 -14.69
C LYS A 88 16.66 -5.76 -15.99
N LYS A 89 16.47 -5.07 -17.11
CA LYS A 89 17.05 -5.46 -18.41
C LYS A 89 18.58 -5.52 -18.40
N ARG A 90 19.24 -4.56 -17.72
CA ARG A 90 20.70 -4.53 -17.57
C ARG A 90 21.21 -5.72 -16.73
N PHE A 91 20.49 -6.07 -15.68
CA PHE A 91 20.77 -7.27 -14.88
C PHE A 91 20.55 -8.57 -15.66
N GLU A 92 19.50 -8.66 -16.46
CA GLU A 92 19.26 -9.80 -17.36
C GLU A 92 20.39 -9.97 -18.37
N ALA A 93 20.88 -8.86 -18.93
CA ALA A 93 22.04 -8.79 -19.83
C ALA A 93 23.38 -9.15 -19.18
N GLY A 94 23.40 -9.38 -17.85
CA GLY A 94 24.60 -9.81 -17.12
C GLY A 94 25.54 -8.66 -16.74
N GLU A 95 25.07 -7.41 -16.76
CA GLU A 95 25.85 -6.27 -16.29
C GLU A 95 26.04 -6.35 -14.77
N ASN A 96 27.29 -6.18 -14.32
CA ASN A 96 27.62 -6.17 -12.89
C ASN A 96 27.46 -4.75 -12.33
N LEU A 97 26.23 -4.42 -11.91
CA LEU A 97 25.91 -3.12 -11.31
C LEU A 97 26.24 -3.14 -9.83
N THR A 98 27.06 -2.19 -9.39
CA THR A 98 27.35 -1.93 -7.98
C THR A 98 26.61 -0.69 -7.53
N PHE A 99 25.82 -0.80 -6.45
CA PHE A 99 25.10 0.31 -5.86
C PHE A 99 25.70 0.68 -4.50
N THR A 100 25.65 1.96 -4.16
CA THR A 100 25.86 2.41 -2.79
C THR A 100 24.69 1.96 -1.89
N GLU A 101 24.85 2.03 -0.57
CA GLU A 101 23.75 1.72 0.36
C GLU A 101 22.58 2.70 0.20
N GLU A 102 22.88 3.96 -0.10
CA GLU A 102 21.90 5.00 -0.39
C GLU A 102 21.11 4.70 -1.67
N ASP A 103 21.80 4.31 -2.74
CA ASP A 103 21.17 3.92 -4.00
C ASP A 103 20.28 2.68 -3.81
N ASN A 104 20.77 1.68 -3.08
CA ASN A 104 20.02 0.47 -2.76
C ASN A 104 18.70 0.79 -2.04
N THR A 105 18.78 1.68 -1.04
CA THR A 105 17.63 2.14 -0.28
C THR A 105 16.63 2.87 -1.17
N GLN A 106 17.12 3.72 -2.06
CA GLN A 106 16.29 4.49 -2.98
C GLN A 106 15.56 3.57 -3.96
N LEU A 107 16.26 2.57 -4.52
CA LEU A 107 15.67 1.58 -5.42
C LEU A 107 14.54 0.78 -4.75
N TRP A 108 14.71 0.36 -3.50
CA TRP A 108 13.64 -0.30 -2.75
C TRP A 108 12.44 0.59 -2.49
N ARG A 109 12.65 1.88 -2.23
CA ARG A 109 11.56 2.86 -2.08
C ARG A 109 10.82 3.07 -3.40
N ASP A 110 11.55 3.18 -4.50
CA ASP A 110 10.96 3.38 -5.82
C ASP A 110 10.20 2.14 -6.29
N GLN A 111 10.74 0.94 -6.03
CA GLN A 111 10.05 -0.33 -6.26
C GLN A 111 8.74 -0.41 -5.49
N ARG A 112 8.72 0.05 -4.23
CA ARG A 112 7.50 0.11 -3.42
C ARG A 112 6.46 1.08 -3.98
N ILE A 113 6.90 2.24 -4.49
CA ILE A 113 5.99 3.22 -5.09
C ILE A 113 5.38 2.65 -6.37
N VAL A 114 6.19 1.99 -7.19
CA VAL A 114 5.74 1.32 -8.42
C VAL A 114 4.77 0.19 -8.08
N SER A 115 5.12 -0.73 -7.17
CA SER A 115 4.26 -1.86 -6.79
C SER A 115 2.94 -1.43 -6.17
N ALA A 116 2.91 -0.31 -5.45
CA ALA A 116 1.68 0.22 -4.85
C ALA A 116 0.79 1.00 -5.82
N SER A 117 1.31 1.43 -6.98
CA SER A 117 0.63 2.38 -7.86
C SER A 117 0.36 1.86 -9.27
N ILE A 118 1.12 0.87 -9.73
CA ILE A 118 1.06 0.32 -11.09
C ILE A 118 0.73 -1.16 -10.99
N HIS A 119 -0.25 -1.60 -11.79
CA HIS A 119 -0.65 -2.99 -11.87
C HIS A 119 0.47 -3.82 -12.52
N PRO A 120 0.92 -4.94 -11.90
CA PRO A 120 2.05 -5.71 -12.41
C PRO A 120 1.81 -6.32 -13.80
N ASP A 121 0.61 -6.86 -14.04
CA ASP A 121 0.29 -7.52 -15.31
C ASP A 121 -0.13 -6.55 -16.44
N THR A 122 -0.99 -5.57 -16.14
CA THR A 122 -1.52 -4.66 -17.19
C THR A 122 -0.64 -3.44 -17.41
N GLY A 123 0.19 -3.08 -16.42
CA GLY A 123 0.95 -1.84 -16.43
C GLY A 123 0.06 -0.60 -16.25
N ASP A 124 -1.22 -0.72 -15.93
CA ASP A 124 -2.11 0.41 -15.72
C ASP A 124 -1.87 1.06 -14.36
N ILE A 125 -2.11 2.38 -14.27
CA ILE A 125 -2.08 3.06 -12.97
C ILE A 125 -3.35 2.74 -12.21
N ILE A 126 -3.19 2.26 -10.98
CA ILE A 126 -4.29 2.05 -10.06
C ILE A 126 -4.74 3.42 -9.52
N PRO A 127 -6.03 3.80 -9.62
CA PRO A 127 -6.50 5.05 -9.07
C PRO A 127 -6.30 5.11 -7.56
N MET A 128 -5.91 6.28 -7.04
CA MET A 128 -5.51 6.45 -5.64
C MET A 128 -6.47 5.83 -4.60
N PRO A 129 -7.80 5.98 -4.70
CA PRO A 129 -8.72 5.41 -3.70
C PRO A 129 -8.72 3.87 -3.67
N PHE A 130 -8.28 3.24 -4.74
CA PHE A 130 -8.32 1.79 -4.93
C PHE A 130 -6.94 1.13 -4.84
N ARG A 131 -5.89 1.91 -4.55
CA ARG A 131 -4.58 1.36 -4.17
C ARG A 131 -4.70 0.72 -2.79
N MET A 132 -3.89 -0.30 -2.51
CA MET A 132 -3.84 -0.90 -1.16
C MET A 132 -3.48 0.13 -0.07
N SER A 133 -2.63 1.11 -0.40
CA SER A 133 -2.32 2.27 0.45
C SER A 133 -3.52 3.20 0.73
N GLY A 134 -4.54 3.16 -0.13
CA GLY A 134 -5.81 3.87 0.00
C GLY A 134 -6.85 3.13 0.84
N TYR A 135 -6.70 1.82 1.05
CA TYR A 135 -7.72 1.00 1.69
C TYR A 135 -8.13 1.55 3.07
N VAL A 136 -7.16 1.77 3.95
CA VAL A 136 -7.40 2.27 5.31
C VAL A 136 -7.93 3.72 5.33
N PRO A 137 -7.33 4.70 4.63
CA PRO A 137 -7.82 6.08 4.67
C PRO A 137 -9.18 6.29 3.99
N PHE A 138 -9.54 5.51 2.96
CA PHE A 138 -10.84 5.65 2.28
C PHE A 138 -11.93 4.74 2.85
N ASN A 139 -11.61 3.51 3.28
CA ASN A 139 -12.59 2.58 3.85
C ASN A 139 -12.85 2.81 5.34
N GLY A 140 -11.88 3.37 6.07
CA GLY A 140 -12.02 3.73 7.49
C GLY A 140 -13.22 4.64 7.75
N PRO A 141 -13.34 5.80 7.05
CA PRO A 141 -14.50 6.68 7.18
C PRO A 141 -15.84 6.01 6.86
N ILE A 142 -15.89 5.11 5.86
CA ILE A 142 -17.11 4.37 5.51
C ILE A 142 -17.53 3.45 6.66
N SER A 143 -16.56 2.74 7.26
CA SER A 143 -16.81 1.88 8.42
C SER A 143 -17.29 2.67 9.64
N ILE A 144 -16.74 3.86 9.86
CA ILE A 144 -17.16 4.77 10.94
C ILE A 144 -18.59 5.27 10.70
N ALA A 145 -18.90 5.68 9.47
CA ALA A 145 -20.23 6.13 9.08
C ALA A 145 -21.26 5.02 9.25
N MET A 146 -20.92 3.79 8.84
CA MET A 146 -21.76 2.61 9.01
C MET A 146 -22.08 2.34 10.48
N MET A 147 -21.08 2.34 11.37
CA MET A 147 -21.31 2.10 12.80
C MET A 147 -22.01 3.26 13.52
N SER A 148 -21.87 4.48 13.00
CA SER A 148 -22.55 5.67 13.53
C SER A 148 -23.99 5.81 13.03
N SER A 149 -24.38 5.02 12.01
CA SER A 149 -25.70 5.13 11.40
C SER A 149 -26.76 4.42 12.25
N THR A 150 -27.77 5.17 12.67
CA THR A 150 -28.91 4.65 13.45
C THR A 150 -30.17 4.44 12.62
N SER A 151 -30.19 4.92 11.38
CA SER A 151 -31.33 4.77 10.46
C SER A 151 -31.10 3.65 9.45
N THR A 152 -32.18 2.93 9.09
CA THR A 152 -32.12 1.85 8.10
C THR A 152 -31.59 2.35 6.75
N TRP A 153 -32.02 3.52 6.30
CA TRP A 153 -31.55 4.11 5.04
C TRP A 153 -30.05 4.49 5.09
N GLY A 154 -29.59 5.02 6.22
CA GLY A 154 -28.17 5.32 6.39
C GLY A 154 -27.31 4.05 6.42
N LEU A 155 -27.79 3.00 7.09
CA LEU A 155 -27.12 1.68 7.09
C LEU A 155 -27.05 1.09 5.68
N LEU A 156 -28.14 1.10 4.93
CA LEU A 156 -28.16 0.61 3.55
C LEU A 156 -27.20 1.40 2.65
N GLY A 157 -27.19 2.73 2.76
CA GLY A 157 -26.27 3.58 2.01
C GLY A 157 -24.81 3.29 2.35
N CYS A 158 -24.46 3.19 3.63
CA CYS A 158 -23.09 2.89 4.05
C CYS A 158 -22.64 1.49 3.63
N ASN A 159 -23.53 0.49 3.71
CA ASN A 159 -23.23 -0.87 3.24
C ASN A 159 -23.02 -0.90 1.73
N PHE A 160 -23.86 -0.20 0.96
CA PHE A 160 -23.67 -0.08 -0.48
C PHE A 160 -22.30 0.53 -0.82
N LEU A 161 -21.91 1.60 -0.12
CA LEU A 161 -20.59 2.22 -0.30
C LEU A 161 -19.44 1.28 0.07
N ASN A 162 -19.53 0.57 1.20
CA ASN A 162 -18.52 -0.40 1.63
C ASN A 162 -18.34 -1.53 0.60
N GLN A 163 -19.45 -2.09 0.11
CA GLN A 163 -19.39 -3.15 -0.91
C GLN A 163 -18.86 -2.65 -2.24
N SER A 164 -19.24 -1.44 -2.65
CA SER A 164 -18.73 -0.80 -3.87
C SER A 164 -17.22 -0.57 -3.78
N GLN A 165 -16.73 -0.06 -2.65
CA GLN A 165 -15.30 0.16 -2.40
C GLN A 165 -14.52 -1.15 -2.48
N ASN A 166 -14.97 -2.19 -1.79
CA ASN A 166 -14.32 -3.51 -1.83
C ASN A 166 -14.34 -4.12 -3.24
N ALA A 167 -15.43 -3.95 -3.99
CA ALA A 167 -15.51 -4.43 -5.37
C ALA A 167 -14.51 -3.73 -6.29
N MET A 168 -14.36 -2.40 -6.17
CA MET A 168 -13.41 -1.63 -6.98
C MET A 168 -11.96 -1.96 -6.61
N ILE A 169 -11.64 -2.10 -5.33
CA ILE A 169 -10.30 -2.51 -4.88
C ILE A 169 -9.96 -3.87 -5.44
N ASN A 170 -10.85 -4.85 -5.35
CA ASN A 170 -10.62 -6.17 -5.94
C ASN A 170 -10.51 -6.10 -7.47
N TYR A 171 -11.28 -5.25 -8.14
CA TYR A 171 -11.19 -5.11 -9.60
C TYR A 171 -9.82 -4.56 -10.06
N PHE A 172 -9.29 -3.54 -9.37
CA PHE A 172 -8.02 -2.92 -9.73
C PHE A 172 -6.77 -3.67 -9.24
N ASN A 173 -6.91 -4.54 -8.24
CA ASN A 173 -5.78 -5.31 -7.68
C ASN A 173 -5.89 -6.81 -8.00
N ARG A 174 -6.79 -7.23 -8.90
CA ARG A 174 -6.91 -8.64 -9.32
C ARG A 174 -5.67 -9.05 -10.08
N ASN A 175 -5.28 -10.31 -9.94
CA ASN A 175 -4.32 -10.89 -10.87
C ASN A 175 -4.93 -10.88 -12.29
N ALA A 176 -4.20 -10.34 -13.26
CA ALA A 176 -4.62 -10.27 -14.66
C ALA A 176 -3.73 -11.11 -15.58
N SER A 177 -2.82 -11.92 -15.01
CA SER A 177 -2.16 -13.01 -15.75
C SER A 177 -3.22 -13.92 -16.37
N ARG A 178 -3.10 -14.12 -17.69
CA ARG A 178 -3.86 -15.09 -18.47
C ARG A 178 -2.98 -16.27 -18.82
#